data_AF-A0A4S2LE93-F1
#
_entry.id   AF-A0A4S2LE93-F1
#
_cell.length_a   1.000
_cell.length_b   1.000
_cell.length_c   1.000
_cell.angle_alpha   90.00
_cell.angle_beta   90.00
_cell.angle_gamma   90.00
#
_symmetry.space_group_name_H-M   'P 1'
#
loop_
_entity.id
_entity.type
_entity.pdbx_description
1 polymer ?
#
loop_
_entity_poly.entity_id
_entity_poly.type
_entity_poly.pdbx_seq_one_letter_code
_entity_poly.pdbx_strand_id
1 'polypeptide(L)'
;MRPVLDRLNHMDKQQPVLSSRNQARITPGAVVCSECELCGEVVIGAGTIVHPKARIVAEAGPIHIGAFNLIEEQVEIINRTPDTVLKIGDHNVFEVGARCEAMEIGDNNVFEAKSFVGPHMRITNGCVIGAMCSLMSDETLPECTVIYGEQVSFCYCCYVHATLIQIPDLLSSQLVYINTHWDEAK
;
A
#
# COMPACT_ATOMS: atom_id res chain seq x y z
N MET A 1 41.16 -38.77 -23.27
CA MET A 1 39.71 -38.87 -22.99
C MET A 1 39.42 -38.07 -21.71
N ARG A 2 38.26 -37.43 -21.64
CA ARG A 2 37.94 -36.15 -20.97
C ARG A 2 38.14 -36.12 -19.43
N PRO A 3 38.58 -34.98 -18.84
CA PRO A 3 38.46 -34.72 -17.41
C PRO A 3 37.07 -34.14 -17.05
N VAL A 4 36.58 -34.49 -15.86
CA VAL A 4 35.30 -34.06 -15.28
C VAL A 4 35.55 -32.86 -14.37
N LEU A 5 35.21 -31.66 -14.85
CA LEU A 5 34.99 -30.45 -14.07
C LEU A 5 33.63 -29.86 -14.49
N ASP A 6 33.06 -29.03 -13.61
CA ASP A 6 31.83 -28.25 -13.76
C ASP A 6 30.55 -28.86 -13.18
N ARG A 7 30.40 -28.72 -11.86
CA ARG A 7 29.10 -28.50 -11.22
C ARG A 7 29.16 -27.30 -10.29
N LEU A 8 29.10 -26.11 -10.88
CA LEU A 8 28.66 -24.88 -10.22
C LEU A 8 27.67 -24.17 -11.15
N ASN A 9 26.69 -23.51 -10.54
CA ASN A 9 25.69 -22.60 -11.11
C ASN A 9 24.38 -23.23 -11.61
N HIS A 10 23.52 -23.62 -10.66
CA HIS A 10 22.09 -23.38 -10.83
C HIS A 10 21.82 -21.91 -10.49
N MET A 11 22.05 -21.06 -11.49
CA MET A 11 21.42 -19.76 -11.57
C MET A 11 20.08 -20.00 -12.26
N ASP A 12 19.00 -20.08 -11.49
CA ASP A 12 17.65 -19.86 -12.03
C ASP A 12 17.61 -18.41 -12.53
N LYS A 13 18.00 -18.25 -13.79
CA LYS A 13 17.66 -17.08 -14.60
C LYS A 13 16.16 -17.15 -14.85
N GLN A 14 15.36 -16.74 -13.87
CA GLN A 14 14.03 -16.27 -14.19
C GLN A 14 14.20 -14.96 -14.97
N GLN A 15 14.09 -15.09 -16.30
CA GLN A 15 14.06 -13.99 -17.24
C GLN A 15 12.90 -13.04 -16.88
N PRO A 16 13.11 -11.71 -16.93
CA PRO A 16 12.04 -10.75 -16.77
C PRO A 16 11.13 -10.84 -18.00
N VAL A 17 9.88 -11.22 -17.80
CA VAL A 17 8.88 -11.23 -18.88
C VAL A 17 8.39 -9.79 -19.11
N LEU A 18 9.02 -9.14 -20.10
CA LEU A 18 8.48 -8.16 -21.05
C LEU A 18 7.56 -7.02 -20.54
N SER A 19 8.20 -5.90 -20.22
CA SER A 19 8.01 -4.57 -20.86
C SER A 19 6.59 -4.06 -21.21
N SER A 20 6.16 -2.99 -20.54
CA SER A 20 5.71 -1.74 -21.18
C SER A 20 5.57 -0.62 -20.14
N ARG A 21 6.47 0.37 -20.17
CA ARG A 21 6.52 1.63 -19.40
C ARG A 21 5.96 1.55 -17.97
N ASN A 22 6.83 1.58 -16.96
CA ASN A 22 6.43 2.09 -15.64
C ASN A 22 5.90 3.52 -15.84
N GLN A 23 4.58 3.66 -15.94
CA GLN A 23 3.89 4.92 -16.15
C GLN A 23 3.42 5.37 -14.77
N ALA A 24 4.38 5.69 -13.91
CA ALA A 24 4.12 6.34 -12.65
C ALA A 24 3.93 7.84 -12.91
N ARG A 25 2.76 8.37 -12.55
CA ARG A 25 2.47 9.81 -12.54
C ARG A 25 2.43 10.29 -11.10
N ILE A 26 3.49 10.97 -10.69
CA ILE A 26 3.63 11.51 -9.34
C ILE A 26 3.27 13.00 -9.37
N THR A 27 2.23 13.38 -8.63
CA THR A 27 1.77 14.77 -8.58
C THR A 27 2.74 15.62 -7.73
N PRO A 28 3.00 16.90 -8.07
CA PRO A 28 3.84 17.77 -7.26
C PRO A 28 3.43 17.79 -5.78
N GLY A 29 4.42 17.68 -4.89
CA GLY A 29 4.22 17.63 -3.44
C GLY A 29 4.08 16.22 -2.88
N ALA A 30 3.94 15.18 -3.71
CA ALA A 30 4.09 13.80 -3.26
C ALA A 30 5.58 13.47 -3.03
N VAL A 31 5.87 12.72 -1.96
CA VAL A 31 7.21 12.25 -1.61
C VAL A 31 7.26 10.75 -1.81
N VAL A 32 8.07 10.28 -2.75
CA VAL A 32 8.17 8.86 -3.08
C VAL A 32 9.62 8.42 -2.95
N CYS A 33 9.89 7.47 -2.06
CA CYS A 33 11.23 6.95 -1.84
C CYS A 33 11.76 6.22 -3.09
N SER A 34 13.05 6.36 -3.40
CA SER A 34 13.70 5.68 -4.54
C SER A 34 13.76 4.15 -4.39
N GLU A 35 13.67 3.65 -3.16
CA GLU A 35 13.66 2.20 -2.85
C GLU A 35 12.26 1.56 -2.97
N CYS A 36 11.23 2.31 -3.35
CA CYS A 36 9.91 1.72 -3.60
C CYS A 36 9.86 1.05 -4.98
N GLU A 37 9.04 0.01 -5.09
CA GLU A 37 8.74 -0.67 -6.34
C GLU A 37 7.42 -0.15 -6.89
N LEU A 38 7.47 0.57 -8.01
CA LEU A 38 6.29 1.00 -8.76
C LEU A 38 6.26 0.24 -10.09
N CYS A 39 5.19 -0.51 -10.34
CA CYS A 39 5.02 -1.29 -11.56
C CYS A 39 3.69 -0.96 -12.25
N GLY A 40 3.73 -0.79 -13.58
CA GLY A 40 2.55 -0.53 -14.40
C GLY A 40 2.08 0.92 -14.39
N GLU A 41 0.76 1.12 -14.58
CA GLU A 41 0.14 2.46 -14.58
C GLU A 41 -0.29 2.83 -13.15
N VAL A 42 0.44 3.76 -12.55
CA VAL A 42 0.23 4.20 -11.17
C VAL A 42 0.13 5.72 -11.14
N VAL A 43 -0.91 6.27 -10.52
CA VAL A 43 -1.06 7.70 -10.28
C VAL A 43 -0.99 7.95 -8.77
N ILE A 44 -0.16 8.90 -8.35
CA ILE A 44 0.01 9.29 -6.95
C ILE A 44 -0.40 10.76 -6.81
N GLY A 45 -1.41 11.02 -5.98
CA GLY A 45 -1.92 12.34 -5.67
C GLY A 45 -0.96 13.19 -4.83
N ALA A 46 -1.22 14.50 -4.77
CA ALA A 46 -0.36 15.46 -4.10
C ALA A 46 -0.25 15.19 -2.59
N GLY A 47 0.90 15.47 -1.99
CA GLY A 47 1.10 15.32 -0.55
C GLY A 47 1.14 13.88 -0.04
N THR A 48 1.00 12.89 -0.93
CA THR A 48 1.12 11.47 -0.56
C THR A 48 2.59 11.11 -0.32
N ILE A 49 2.83 10.33 0.73
CA ILE A 49 4.15 9.90 1.17
C ILE A 49 4.27 8.39 0.98
N VAL A 50 5.34 7.94 0.31
CA VAL A 50 5.65 6.53 0.09
C VAL A 50 7.03 6.21 0.65
N HIS A 51 7.07 5.34 1.65
CA HIS A 51 8.28 4.90 2.36
C HIS A 51 9.09 3.86 1.57
N PRO A 52 10.36 3.60 1.99
CA PRO A 52 11.21 2.58 1.37
C PRO A 52 10.55 1.21 1.31
N LYS A 53 10.89 0.40 0.31
CA LYS A 53 10.41 -0.98 0.13
C LYS A 53 8.88 -1.16 0.02
N ALA A 54 8.12 -0.07 -0.10
CA ALA A 54 6.73 -0.16 -0.49
C ALA A 54 6.64 -0.69 -1.94
N ARG A 55 5.62 -1.50 -2.22
CA ARG A 55 5.40 -2.16 -3.50
C ARG A 55 4.01 -1.82 -4.01
N ILE A 56 3.95 -1.02 -5.07
CA ILE A 56 2.70 -0.58 -5.71
C ILE A 56 2.69 -1.15 -7.13
N VAL A 57 1.92 -2.22 -7.32
CA VAL A 57 1.99 -3.07 -8.52
C VAL A 57 0.63 -3.09 -9.20
N ALA A 58 0.52 -2.32 -10.28
CA ALA A 58 -0.60 -2.39 -11.23
C ALA A 58 -0.39 -3.61 -12.14
N GLU A 59 -0.69 -4.81 -11.62
CA GLU A 59 -0.44 -6.10 -12.28
C GLU A 59 -1.40 -6.34 -13.45
N ALA A 60 -2.71 -6.20 -13.21
CA ALA A 60 -3.76 -6.44 -14.19
C ALA A 60 -4.57 -5.19 -14.56
N GLY A 61 -4.55 -4.16 -13.71
CA GLY A 61 -5.26 -2.90 -13.92
C GLY A 61 -4.54 -1.73 -13.25
N PRO A 62 -4.84 -0.48 -13.66
CA PRO A 62 -4.17 0.71 -13.14
C PRO A 62 -4.50 0.96 -11.67
N ILE A 63 -3.63 1.69 -10.99
CA ILE A 63 -3.79 2.11 -9.58
C ILE A 63 -3.82 3.63 -9.51
N HIS A 64 -4.84 4.19 -8.87
CA HIS A 64 -4.97 5.62 -8.63
C HIS A 64 -5.02 5.88 -7.14
N ILE A 65 -3.98 6.53 -6.62
CA ILE A 65 -3.87 6.94 -5.22
C ILE A 65 -4.17 8.43 -5.13
N GLY A 66 -5.09 8.79 -4.24
CA GLY A 66 -5.47 10.15 -3.94
C GLY A 66 -4.36 10.96 -3.24
N ALA A 67 -4.75 12.10 -2.69
CA ALA A 67 -3.88 13.03 -2.01
C ALA A 67 -3.70 12.69 -0.52
N PHE A 68 -2.58 13.15 0.06
CA PHE A 68 -2.29 13.07 1.49
C PHE A 68 -2.37 11.66 2.08
N ASN A 69 -2.13 10.63 1.27
CA ASN A 69 -2.03 9.26 1.77
C ASN A 69 -0.64 9.02 2.37
N LEU A 70 -0.56 8.14 3.36
CA LEU A 70 0.69 7.66 3.92
C LEU A 70 0.84 6.17 3.65
N ILE A 71 1.90 5.79 2.93
CA ILE A 71 2.21 4.40 2.58
C ILE A 71 3.56 4.07 3.22
N GLU A 72 3.53 3.29 4.30
CA GLU A 72 4.72 2.95 5.09
C GLU A 72 5.59 1.84 4.50
N GLU A 73 6.67 1.48 5.20
CA GLU A 73 7.65 0.50 4.75
C GLU A 73 7.01 -0.86 4.52
N GLN A 74 7.43 -1.57 3.47
CA GLN A 74 6.98 -2.94 3.17
C GLN A 74 5.47 -3.07 2.89
N VAL A 75 4.75 -1.97 2.69
CA VAL A 75 3.35 -2.01 2.26
C VAL A 75 3.26 -2.57 0.83
N GLU A 76 2.27 -3.41 0.59
CA GLU A 76 1.97 -3.97 -0.73
C GLU A 76 0.59 -3.53 -1.20
N ILE A 77 0.51 -2.74 -2.26
CA ILE A 77 -0.73 -2.38 -2.94
C ILE A 77 -0.69 -3.01 -4.33
N ILE A 78 -1.56 -4.00 -4.56
CA ILE A 78 -1.51 -4.80 -5.79
C ILE A 78 -2.89 -4.83 -6.42
N ASN A 79 -3.00 -4.34 -7.65
CA ASN A 79 -4.22 -4.50 -8.43
C ASN A 79 -4.11 -5.73 -9.35
N ARG A 80 -4.70 -6.84 -8.89
CA ARG A 80 -4.81 -8.10 -9.66
C ARG A 80 -6.10 -8.24 -10.45
N THR A 81 -7.01 -7.27 -10.35
CA THR A 81 -8.30 -7.36 -11.02
C THR A 81 -8.19 -6.73 -12.41
N PRO A 82 -8.35 -7.51 -13.50
CA PRO A 82 -8.30 -6.97 -14.86
C PRO A 82 -9.47 -6.00 -15.09
N ASP A 83 -9.28 -5.05 -16.02
CA ASP A 83 -10.27 -4.06 -16.44
C ASP A 83 -10.86 -3.18 -15.32
N THR A 84 -10.27 -3.24 -14.12
CA THR A 84 -10.71 -2.50 -12.95
C THR A 84 -9.60 -1.57 -12.49
N VAL A 85 -9.97 -0.32 -12.22
CA VAL A 85 -9.06 0.65 -11.63
C VAL A 85 -9.13 0.52 -10.12
N LEU A 86 -8.02 0.18 -9.45
CA LEU A 86 -7.94 0.29 -8.00
C LEU A 86 -7.86 1.75 -7.63
N LYS A 87 -8.96 2.27 -7.09
CA LYS A 87 -9.06 3.65 -6.59
C LYS A 87 -8.82 3.66 -5.09
N ILE A 88 -7.88 4.49 -4.67
CA ILE A 88 -7.59 4.78 -3.28
C ILE A 88 -7.85 6.28 -3.10
N GLY A 89 -8.75 6.61 -2.18
CA GLY A 89 -9.13 7.97 -1.84
C GLY A 89 -8.01 8.77 -1.16
N ASP A 90 -8.40 9.78 -0.41
CA ASP A 90 -7.49 10.72 0.25
C ASP A 90 -7.31 10.39 1.74
N HIS A 91 -6.18 10.82 2.31
CA HIS A 91 -5.91 10.73 3.76
C HIS A 91 -5.95 9.31 4.35
N ASN A 92 -5.66 8.28 3.55
CA ASN A 92 -5.51 6.92 4.06
C ASN A 92 -4.11 6.68 4.62
N VAL A 93 -4.00 5.83 5.64
CA VAL A 93 -2.74 5.39 6.23
C VAL A 93 -2.61 3.88 6.04
N PHE A 94 -1.53 3.46 5.40
CA PHE A 94 -1.11 2.07 5.30
C PHE A 94 0.15 1.89 6.14
N GLU A 95 0.00 1.25 7.29
CA GLU A 95 1.11 0.99 8.21
C GLU A 95 2.00 -0.15 7.71
N VAL A 96 3.16 -0.30 8.37
CA VAL A 96 4.23 -1.21 7.99
C VAL A 96 3.73 -2.64 7.69
N GLY A 97 4.04 -3.11 6.49
CA GLY A 97 3.72 -4.47 6.04
C GLY A 97 2.24 -4.73 5.74
N ALA A 98 1.37 -3.72 5.72
CA ALA A 98 -0.01 -3.88 5.28
C ALA A 98 -0.07 -4.29 3.80
N ARG A 99 -1.03 -5.15 3.46
CA ARG A 99 -1.23 -5.61 2.08
C ARG A 99 -2.67 -5.39 1.65
N CYS A 100 -2.84 -4.75 0.50
CA CYS A 100 -4.13 -4.37 -0.03
C CYS A 100 -4.29 -4.79 -1.50
N GLU A 101 -5.32 -5.59 -1.75
CA GLU A 101 -5.75 -6.04 -3.07
C GLU A 101 -7.22 -5.66 -3.35
N ALA A 102 -7.77 -4.70 -2.60
CA ALA A 102 -9.15 -4.26 -2.70
C ALA A 102 -9.52 -3.79 -4.12
N MET A 103 -10.82 -3.70 -4.41
CA MET A 103 -11.32 -3.07 -5.64
C MET A 103 -11.36 -1.55 -5.50
N GLU A 104 -11.72 -1.06 -4.32
CA GLU A 104 -11.93 0.36 -4.03
C GLU A 104 -11.65 0.63 -2.56
N ILE A 105 -11.01 1.75 -2.28
CA ILE A 105 -10.73 2.27 -0.95
C ILE A 105 -11.15 3.75 -0.96
N GLY A 106 -12.03 4.12 -0.04
CA GLY A 106 -12.45 5.51 0.16
C GLY A 106 -11.42 6.34 0.91
N ASP A 107 -11.90 7.30 1.70
CA ASP A 107 -11.09 8.31 2.37
C ASP A 107 -10.92 8.02 3.87
N ASN A 108 -9.83 8.53 4.46
CA ASN A 108 -9.57 8.51 5.91
C ASN A 108 -9.55 7.11 6.53
N ASN A 109 -9.15 6.09 5.78
CA ASN A 109 -9.01 4.73 6.30
C ASN A 109 -7.62 4.49 6.90
N VAL A 110 -7.56 3.60 7.89
CA VAL A 110 -6.29 3.15 8.48
C VAL A 110 -6.17 1.65 8.31
N PHE A 111 -5.10 1.21 7.66
CA PHE A 111 -4.70 -0.18 7.54
C PHE A 111 -3.52 -0.40 8.48
N GLU A 112 -3.77 -0.97 9.65
CA GLU A 112 -2.74 -1.19 10.66
C GLU A 112 -1.72 -2.25 10.22
N ALA A 113 -0.61 -2.33 10.94
CA ALA A 113 0.53 -3.14 10.60
C ALA A 113 0.17 -4.60 10.28
N LYS A 114 0.67 -5.09 9.13
CA LYS A 114 0.45 -6.46 8.64
C LYS A 114 -1.01 -6.85 8.41
N SER A 115 -1.93 -5.87 8.32
CA SER A 115 -3.29 -6.14 7.86
C SER A 115 -3.29 -6.63 6.42
N PHE A 116 -4.28 -7.45 6.07
CA PHE A 116 -4.48 -7.97 4.72
C PHE A 116 -5.91 -7.68 4.28
N VAL A 117 -6.06 -7.03 3.14
CA VAL A 117 -7.35 -6.80 2.49
C VAL A 117 -7.32 -7.49 1.14
N GLY A 118 -8.21 -8.47 0.99
CA GLY A 118 -8.28 -9.36 -0.14
C GLY A 118 -8.89 -8.72 -1.39
N PRO A 119 -8.84 -9.46 -2.51
CA PRO A 119 -9.52 -9.08 -3.73
C PRO A 119 -11.04 -8.98 -3.49
N HIS A 120 -11.72 -8.16 -4.31
CA HIS A 120 -13.18 -7.94 -4.29
C HIS A 120 -13.75 -7.09 -3.15
N MET A 121 -12.95 -6.79 -2.13
CA MET A 121 -13.37 -5.89 -1.07
C MET A 121 -13.52 -4.44 -1.54
N ARG A 122 -14.50 -3.76 -0.97
CA ARG A 122 -14.67 -2.31 -1.08
C ARG A 122 -14.61 -1.72 0.31
N ILE A 123 -13.56 -0.94 0.57
CA ILE A 123 -13.41 -0.20 1.82
C ILE A 123 -14.01 1.18 1.60
N THR A 124 -14.98 1.56 2.42
CA THR A 124 -15.62 2.88 2.32
C THR A 124 -14.76 3.95 3.01
N ASN A 125 -15.34 4.77 3.89
CA ASN A 125 -14.68 5.92 4.49
C ASN A 125 -14.54 5.75 6.01
N GLY A 126 -13.42 6.19 6.57
CA GLY A 126 -13.20 6.19 8.02
C GLY A 126 -13.11 4.80 8.64
N CYS A 127 -12.81 3.77 7.85
CA CYS A 127 -12.65 2.40 8.34
C CYS A 127 -11.25 2.18 8.93
N VAL A 128 -11.15 1.30 9.91
CA VAL A 128 -9.88 0.87 10.51
C VAL A 128 -9.75 -0.64 10.39
N ILE A 129 -8.70 -1.11 9.74
CA ILE A 129 -8.36 -2.53 9.63
C ILE A 129 -7.25 -2.82 10.64
N GLY A 130 -7.59 -3.58 11.67
CA GLY A 130 -6.68 -3.86 12.78
C GLY A 130 -5.43 -4.64 12.38
N ALA A 131 -4.40 -4.54 13.21
CA ALA A 131 -3.11 -5.18 12.95
C ALA A 131 -3.27 -6.70 12.80
N MET A 132 -2.58 -7.27 11.81
CA MET A 132 -2.65 -8.69 11.45
C MET A 132 -4.05 -9.21 11.07
N CYS A 133 -5.06 -8.34 10.92
CA CYS A 133 -6.39 -8.75 10.48
C CYS A 133 -6.37 -9.11 9.00
N SER A 134 -7.05 -10.19 8.62
CA SER A 134 -7.19 -10.63 7.24
C SER A 134 -8.65 -10.57 6.82
N LEU A 135 -8.96 -9.70 5.88
CA LEU A 135 -10.27 -9.56 5.29
C LEU A 135 -10.28 -10.19 3.90
N MET A 136 -11.13 -11.19 3.68
CA MET A 136 -11.24 -11.93 2.41
C MET A 136 -12.70 -12.17 2.00
N SER A 137 -13.60 -11.26 2.37
CA SER A 137 -15.01 -11.34 1.97
C SER A 137 -15.28 -10.54 0.70
N ASP A 138 -16.29 -10.92 -0.07
CA ASP A 138 -16.75 -10.18 -1.25
C ASP A 138 -17.70 -9.03 -0.84
N GLU A 139 -17.50 -8.46 0.35
CA GLU A 139 -18.39 -7.48 0.96
C GLU A 139 -17.81 -6.07 0.92
N THR A 140 -18.72 -5.09 0.92
CA THR A 140 -18.36 -3.69 1.13
C THR A 140 -18.30 -3.43 2.62
N LEU A 141 -17.14 -2.99 3.12
CA LEU A 141 -16.97 -2.58 4.51
C LEU A 141 -17.70 -1.25 4.73
N PRO A 142 -18.73 -1.19 5.59
CA PRO A 142 -19.49 0.04 5.80
C PRO A 142 -18.67 1.14 6.47
N GLU A 143 -19.11 2.39 6.32
CA GLU A 143 -18.38 3.56 6.82
C GLU A 143 -18.16 3.49 8.34
N CYS A 144 -17.06 4.07 8.81
CA CYS A 144 -16.72 4.15 10.23
C CYS A 144 -16.63 2.77 10.93
N THR A 145 -16.35 1.71 10.17
CA THR A 145 -16.23 0.35 10.72
C THR A 145 -14.81 0.06 11.16
N VAL A 146 -14.67 -0.51 12.35
CA VAL A 146 -13.39 -1.01 12.86
C VAL A 146 -13.43 -2.53 12.83
N ILE A 147 -12.42 -3.12 12.19
CA ILE A 147 -12.17 -4.56 12.20
C ILE A 147 -11.02 -4.82 13.15
N TYR A 148 -11.21 -5.72 14.09
CA TYR A 148 -10.14 -6.20 14.96
C TYR A 148 -10.33 -7.68 15.30
N GLY A 149 -9.25 -8.32 15.72
CA GLY A 149 -9.24 -9.71 16.18
C GLY A 149 -8.87 -10.73 15.10
N GLU A 150 -8.39 -11.89 15.54
CA GLU A 150 -7.94 -13.01 14.69
C GLU A 150 -9.09 -13.62 13.86
N GLN A 151 -10.33 -13.39 14.28
CA GLN A 151 -11.55 -13.73 13.54
C GLN A 151 -12.30 -12.44 13.28
N VAL A 152 -12.61 -12.15 12.00
CA VAL A 152 -13.32 -10.96 11.51
C VAL A 152 -14.58 -10.72 12.35
N SER A 153 -14.44 -9.90 13.38
CA SER A 153 -15.51 -9.53 14.29
C SER A 153 -15.84 -8.08 13.96
N PHE A 154 -16.99 -7.86 13.31
CA PHE A 154 -17.49 -6.52 13.09
C PHE A 154 -17.83 -5.90 14.44
N CYS A 155 -17.08 -4.87 14.85
CA CYS A 155 -17.43 -4.09 16.01
C CYS A 155 -17.62 -2.63 15.60
N TYR A 156 -18.86 -2.19 15.68
CA TYR A 156 -19.15 -0.77 15.69
C TYR A 156 -18.78 -0.21 17.07
N CYS A 157 -17.93 0.82 17.06
CA CYS A 157 -17.73 1.78 18.15
C CYS A 157 -16.85 1.29 19.32
N CYS A 158 -15.61 1.81 19.39
CA CYS A 158 -14.90 2.30 20.60
C CYS A 158 -13.43 2.70 20.28
N TYR A 159 -12.82 2.17 19.22
CA TYR A 159 -11.37 2.33 18.94
C TYR A 159 -10.99 3.60 18.16
N VAL A 160 -11.98 4.37 17.69
CA VAL A 160 -11.80 5.50 16.77
C VAL A 160 -11.11 6.72 17.42
N HIS A 161 -10.92 6.73 18.74
CA HIS A 161 -10.36 7.89 19.44
C HIS A 161 -8.82 7.88 19.53
N ALA A 162 -8.14 6.75 19.34
CA ALA A 162 -6.67 6.68 19.47
C ALA A 162 -5.95 6.87 18.14
N THR A 163 -6.45 6.29 17.04
CA THR A 163 -5.72 6.27 15.76
C THR A 163 -6.02 7.48 14.85
N LEU A 164 -7.19 8.12 14.98
CA LEU A 164 -7.51 9.35 14.23
C LEU A 164 -6.78 10.61 14.76
N ILE A 165 -6.21 10.56 15.96
CA ILE A 165 -5.32 11.62 16.47
C ILE A 165 -3.95 11.54 15.77
N GLN A 166 -3.58 10.38 15.21
CA GLN A 166 -2.31 10.25 14.51
C GLN A 166 -2.34 10.77 13.08
N ILE A 167 -3.43 10.82 12.31
CA ILE A 167 -3.29 11.18 10.87
C ILE A 167 -2.63 12.57 10.65
N PRO A 168 -3.01 13.67 11.34
CA PRO A 168 -2.33 14.96 11.21
C PRO A 168 -0.96 15.00 11.92
N ASP A 169 -0.83 14.35 13.07
CA ASP A 169 0.40 14.35 13.89
C ASP A 169 1.49 13.40 13.33
N LEU A 170 1.09 12.33 12.64
CA LEU A 170 1.95 11.37 11.93
C LEU A 170 2.37 11.95 10.58
N LEU A 171 1.48 12.60 9.82
CA LEU A 171 1.88 13.32 8.61
C LEU A 171 2.82 14.48 8.94
N SER A 172 2.58 15.23 10.02
CA SER A 172 3.49 16.30 10.43
C SER A 172 4.79 15.77 11.04
N SER A 173 4.76 14.74 11.88
CA SER A 173 5.99 14.13 12.42
C SER A 173 6.79 13.37 11.37
N GLN A 174 6.17 12.71 10.39
CA GLN A 174 6.85 12.07 9.28
C GLN A 174 7.30 13.06 8.21
N LEU A 175 6.57 14.15 7.92
CA LEU A 175 7.11 15.25 7.12
C LEU A 175 8.30 15.90 7.82
N VAL A 176 8.28 16.07 9.14
CA VAL A 176 9.43 16.55 9.92
C VAL A 176 10.57 15.52 9.89
N TYR A 177 10.28 14.22 10.01
CA TYR A 177 11.28 13.14 9.92
C TYR A 177 11.92 13.09 8.53
N ILE A 178 11.10 13.18 7.48
CA ILE A 178 11.52 13.27 6.08
C ILE A 178 12.38 14.51 5.88
N ASN A 179 11.92 15.70 6.28
CA ASN A 179 12.70 16.93 6.14
C ASN A 179 14.01 16.90 6.93
N THR A 180 14.06 16.21 8.08
CA THR A 180 15.28 16.11 8.90
C THR A 180 16.27 15.06 8.40
N HIS A 181 15.81 13.97 7.79
CA HIS A 181 16.68 12.87 7.34
C HIS A 181 16.92 12.84 5.82
N TRP A 182 16.13 13.54 5.00
CA TRP A 182 16.37 13.69 3.56
C TRP A 182 17.40 14.78 3.22
N ASP A 183 17.64 15.75 4.11
CA ASP A 183 18.74 16.71 3.92
C ASP A 183 20.14 16.07 4.10
N GLU A 184 20.22 14.88 4.71
CA GLU A 184 21.49 14.12 4.84
C GLU A 184 21.78 13.20 3.64
N ALA A 185 20.84 13.06 2.69
CA ALA A 185 20.97 12.18 1.51
C ALA A 185 21.39 12.92 0.22
N LYS A 186 22.07 14.08 0.33
CA LYS A 186 22.71 14.79 -0.79
C LYS A 186 24.20 14.47 -0.91
#